data_AF-A0A842RIH4-F1
#
_entry.id   AF-A0A842RIH4-F1
#
_cell.length_a   1.000
_cell.length_b   1.000
_cell.length_c   1.000
_cell.angle_alpha   90.00
_cell.angle_beta   90.00
_cell.angle_gamma   90.00
#
_symmetry.space_group_name_H-M   'P 1'
#
loop_
_entity.id
_entity.type
_entity.pdbx_description
1 polymer ?
#
loop_
_entity_poly.entity_id
_entity_poly.type
_entity_poly.pdbx_seq_one_letter_code
_entity_poly.pdbx_strand_id
1 'polypeptide(L)'
;MVLPDIWPKELRIHYYRIDDKLREVIITKVKNNTTSNLDNLKRFLMVINKMGEEELEVYKNNQEFLFLLLNGKSIEGKKAEVLALTPNYSQHPGILNVKVNTLISARKFDEVLKLIIEAKKLSQGTDPLNYLWTLLMELNYQYYTESLEKVSEQLQTFEKEYQQLTDEAHDNSLRPALLEILIQGKSLEILLNRRKGKLKEGVKIGRELIGQARTLGNRVILQRLLNNTALCLIESGDLKEG
;
A
#
# COMPACT_ATOMS: atom_id res chain seq x y z
N MET A 1 5.14 -19.46 -14.50
CA MET A 1 3.97 -19.28 -13.61
C MET A 1 3.57 -17.82 -13.76
N VAL A 2 2.36 -17.56 -14.23
CA VAL A 2 1.82 -16.20 -14.28
C VAL A 2 1.56 -15.78 -12.84
N LEU A 3 2.17 -14.68 -12.39
CA LEU A 3 1.85 -14.13 -11.07
C LEU A 3 0.34 -13.84 -11.04
N PRO A 4 -0.36 -14.15 -9.94
CA PRO A 4 -1.81 -13.98 -9.87
C PRO A 4 -2.18 -12.51 -10.12
N ASP A 5 -3.18 -12.26 -10.96
CA ASP A 5 -3.66 -10.90 -11.24
C ASP A 5 -4.23 -10.19 -10.01
N ILE A 6 -4.48 -10.94 -8.93
CA ILE A 6 -5.07 -10.51 -7.64
C ILE A 6 -4.01 -9.91 -6.67
N TRP A 7 -2.73 -9.85 -7.05
CA TRP A 7 -1.70 -9.19 -6.22
C TRP A 7 -1.93 -7.66 -6.12
N PRO A 8 -1.74 -7.04 -4.93
CA PRO A 8 -1.43 -5.62 -4.86
C PRO A 8 -0.26 -5.33 -5.81
N LYS A 9 -0.47 -4.42 -6.75
CA LYS A 9 0.45 -4.25 -7.88
C LYS A 9 1.82 -3.75 -7.43
N GLU A 10 1.90 -3.08 -6.28
CA GLU A 10 3.14 -2.72 -5.59
C GLU A 10 4.00 -3.96 -5.30
N LEU A 11 3.44 -5.02 -4.69
CA LEU A 11 4.19 -6.25 -4.41
C LEU A 11 4.72 -6.91 -5.66
N ARG A 12 3.97 -6.82 -6.77
CA ARG A 12 4.40 -7.33 -8.07
C ARG A 12 5.62 -6.57 -8.59
N ILE A 13 5.62 -5.24 -8.49
CA ILE A 13 6.76 -4.41 -8.92
C ILE A 13 8.00 -4.76 -8.08
N HIS A 14 7.88 -4.79 -6.76
CA HIS A 14 8.98 -5.12 -5.86
C HIS A 14 9.51 -6.54 -6.07
N TYR A 15 8.63 -7.51 -6.34
CA TYR A 15 9.06 -8.85 -6.73
C TYR A 15 9.91 -8.84 -8.01
N TYR A 16 9.57 -8.04 -9.02
CA TYR A 16 10.39 -7.90 -10.24
C TYR A 16 11.68 -7.08 -10.06
N ARG A 17 11.92 -6.50 -8.87
CA ARG A 17 13.20 -5.87 -8.52
C ARG A 17 14.18 -6.84 -7.84
N ILE A 18 13.69 -7.96 -7.31
CA ILE A 18 14.53 -9.06 -6.79
C ILE A 18 15.33 -9.67 -7.94
N ASP A 19 16.60 -10.05 -7.73
CA ASP A 19 17.40 -10.70 -8.76
C ASP A 19 16.81 -12.04 -9.26
N ASP A 20 17.12 -12.43 -10.49
CA ASP A 20 16.54 -13.61 -11.13
C ASP A 20 16.74 -14.90 -10.33
N LYS A 21 17.92 -15.08 -9.71
CA LYS A 21 18.22 -16.30 -8.96
C LYS A 21 17.33 -16.43 -7.73
N LEU A 22 17.18 -15.35 -6.95
CA LEU A 22 16.30 -15.38 -5.79
C LEU A 22 14.83 -15.52 -6.20
N ARG A 23 14.40 -14.87 -7.30
CA ARG A 23 13.05 -15.09 -7.86
C ARG A 23 12.79 -16.56 -8.19
N GLU A 24 13.73 -17.24 -8.83
CA GLU A 24 13.61 -18.67 -9.16
C GLU A 24 13.49 -19.54 -7.91
N VAL A 25 14.26 -19.25 -6.87
CA VAL A 25 14.17 -19.93 -5.57
C VAL A 25 12.78 -19.75 -4.96
N ILE A 26 12.28 -18.51 -4.91
CA ILE A 26 10.94 -18.20 -4.37
C ILE A 26 9.86 -18.97 -5.15
N ILE A 27 9.90 -18.90 -6.49
CA ILE A 27 8.92 -19.57 -7.36
C ILE A 27 8.95 -21.09 -7.17
N THR A 28 10.13 -21.67 -7.03
CA THR A 28 10.29 -23.10 -6.78
C THR A 28 9.66 -23.50 -5.45
N LYS A 29 9.93 -22.74 -4.37
CA LYS A 29 9.31 -22.96 -3.06
C LYS A 29 7.78 -22.78 -3.10
N VAL A 30 7.26 -21.79 -3.83
CA VAL A 30 5.81 -21.59 -4.03
C VAL A 30 5.17 -22.75 -4.78
N LYS A 31 5.80 -23.27 -5.83
CA LYS A 31 5.30 -24.44 -6.59
C LYS A 31 5.30 -25.72 -5.75
N ASN A 32 6.35 -25.91 -4.94
CA ASN A 32 6.49 -27.08 -4.07
C ASN A 32 5.60 -27.00 -2.83
N ASN A 33 4.97 -25.85 -2.57
CA ASN A 33 4.01 -25.72 -1.50
C ASN A 33 2.68 -26.36 -1.91
N THR A 34 2.43 -27.58 -1.43
CA THR A 34 1.28 -28.42 -1.77
C THR A 34 0.02 -28.10 -0.95
N THR A 35 -0.01 -26.99 -0.20
CA THR A 35 -1.18 -26.60 0.60
C THR A 35 -2.37 -26.34 -0.31
N SER A 36 -3.23 -27.36 -0.46
CA SER A 36 -4.47 -27.31 -1.23
C SER A 36 -5.46 -26.41 -0.50
N ASN A 37 -6.09 -25.48 -1.21
CA ASN A 37 -7.11 -24.50 -0.76
C ASN A 37 -6.62 -23.07 -0.47
N LEU A 38 -5.32 -22.76 -0.57
CA LEU A 38 -4.85 -21.38 -0.49
C LEU A 38 -4.87 -20.72 -1.87
N ASP A 39 -5.33 -19.47 -1.93
CA ASP A 39 -5.10 -18.62 -3.10
C ASP A 39 -3.58 -18.38 -3.27
N ASN A 40 -3.19 -18.07 -4.50
CA ASN A 40 -1.77 -17.94 -4.85
C ASN A 40 -1.05 -16.80 -4.11
N LEU A 41 -1.76 -15.74 -3.69
CA LEU A 41 -1.15 -14.66 -2.90
C LEU A 41 -0.83 -15.15 -1.50
N LYS A 42 -1.78 -15.81 -0.82
CA LYS A 42 -1.54 -16.42 0.50
C LYS A 42 -0.41 -17.43 0.45
N ARG A 43 -0.37 -18.30 -0.57
CA ARG A 43 0.72 -19.26 -0.76
C ARG A 43 2.07 -18.57 -0.91
N PHE A 44 2.13 -17.49 -1.69
CA PHE A 44 3.34 -16.68 -1.86
C PHE A 44 3.79 -16.05 -0.54
N LEU A 45 2.89 -15.34 0.16
CA LEU A 45 3.22 -14.70 1.44
C LEU A 45 3.68 -15.72 2.50
N MET A 46 3.06 -16.90 2.54
CA MET A 46 3.47 -17.98 3.42
C MET A 46 4.88 -18.48 3.11
N VAL A 47 5.26 -18.59 1.83
CA VAL A 47 6.63 -18.95 1.44
C VAL A 47 7.62 -17.86 1.82
N ILE A 48 7.30 -16.59 1.56
CA ILE A 48 8.16 -15.46 1.96
C ILE A 48 8.36 -15.44 3.47
N ASN A 49 7.28 -15.61 4.25
CA ASN A 49 7.34 -15.66 5.70
C ASN A 49 8.20 -16.83 6.20
N LYS A 50 8.00 -18.03 5.64
CA LYS A 50 8.82 -19.21 5.96
C LYS A 50 10.29 -18.99 5.65
N MET A 51 10.61 -18.41 4.49
CA MET A 51 11.99 -18.03 4.15
C MET A 51 12.56 -17.00 5.14
N GLY A 52 11.73 -16.04 5.60
CA GLY A 52 12.12 -15.09 6.63
C GLY A 52 12.28 -15.68 8.03
N GLU A 53 11.77 -16.89 8.29
CA GLU A 53 11.93 -17.60 9.56
C GLU A 53 13.13 -18.55 9.51
N GLU A 54 13.33 -19.26 8.40
CA GLU A 54 14.34 -20.32 8.27
C GLU A 54 15.65 -19.83 7.63
N GLU A 55 15.59 -18.80 6.78
CA GLU A 55 16.67 -18.42 5.86
C GLU A 55 17.00 -16.91 5.92
N LEU A 56 16.56 -16.19 6.97
CA LEU A 56 16.73 -14.73 7.07
C LEU A 56 18.20 -14.31 6.96
N GLU A 57 19.11 -15.04 7.61
CA GLU A 57 20.55 -14.72 7.58
C GLU A 57 21.15 -14.77 6.16
N VAL A 58 20.57 -15.56 5.27
CA VAL A 58 20.99 -15.67 3.87
C VAL A 58 20.51 -14.44 3.07
N TYR A 59 19.30 -13.96 3.35
CA TYR A 59 18.63 -12.94 2.56
C TYR A 59 18.56 -11.55 3.23
N LYS A 60 19.14 -11.38 4.42
CA LYS A 60 19.11 -10.13 5.21
C LYS A 60 19.70 -8.91 4.50
N ASN A 61 20.49 -9.08 3.46
CA ASN A 61 21.03 -7.95 2.69
C ASN A 61 20.20 -7.62 1.44
N ASN A 62 19.20 -8.44 1.10
CA ASN A 62 18.33 -8.20 -0.05
C ASN A 62 17.11 -7.36 0.38
N GLN A 63 17.18 -6.05 0.12
CA GLN A 63 16.16 -5.09 0.56
C GLN A 63 14.78 -5.36 -0.07
N GLU A 64 14.73 -5.84 -1.31
CA GLU A 64 13.46 -6.15 -1.99
C GLU A 64 12.78 -7.39 -1.40
N PHE A 65 13.55 -8.43 -1.06
CA PHE A 65 13.05 -9.57 -0.31
C PHE A 65 12.52 -9.13 1.07
N LEU A 66 13.28 -8.30 1.78
CA LEU A 66 12.87 -7.79 3.09
C LEU A 66 11.61 -6.93 2.99
N PHE A 67 11.48 -6.11 1.95
CA PHE A 67 10.25 -5.37 1.68
C PHE A 67 9.05 -6.31 1.54
N LEU A 68 9.17 -7.38 0.74
CA LEU A 68 8.10 -8.37 0.58
C LEU A 68 7.77 -9.09 1.91
N LEU A 69 8.80 -9.44 2.69
CA LEU A 69 8.63 -10.07 4.00
C LEU A 69 7.87 -9.17 4.98
N LEU A 70 8.27 -7.91 5.09
CA LEU A 70 7.64 -6.94 5.98
C LEU A 70 6.20 -6.64 5.55
N ASN A 71 5.94 -6.51 4.24
CA ASN A 71 4.59 -6.37 3.72
C ASN A 71 3.73 -7.61 4.03
N GLY A 72 4.27 -8.81 3.84
CA GLY A 72 3.57 -10.05 4.18
C GLY A 72 3.18 -10.12 5.65
N LYS A 73 4.12 -9.82 6.56
CA LYS A 73 3.84 -9.73 8.00
C LYS A 73 2.82 -8.63 8.33
N SER A 74 2.87 -7.50 7.65
CA SER A 74 1.89 -6.40 7.82
C SER A 74 0.47 -6.83 7.43
N ILE A 75 0.32 -7.50 6.27
CA ILE A 75 -0.97 -8.05 5.80
C ILE A 75 -1.53 -9.09 6.77
N GLU A 76 -0.67 -9.91 7.38
CA GLU A 76 -1.05 -10.87 8.42
C GLU A 76 -1.31 -10.23 9.80
N GLY A 77 -1.15 -8.91 9.93
CA GLY A 77 -1.36 -8.20 11.20
C GLY A 77 -0.24 -8.39 12.23
N LYS A 78 0.91 -8.97 11.84
CA LYS A 78 2.08 -9.19 12.70
C LYS A 78 2.90 -7.90 12.90
N LYS A 79 2.25 -6.85 13.40
CA LYS A 79 2.82 -5.49 13.52
C LYS A 79 4.09 -5.44 14.37
N ALA A 80 4.15 -6.20 15.46
CA ALA A 80 5.32 -6.24 16.34
C ALA A 80 6.57 -6.76 15.61
N GLU A 81 6.43 -7.80 14.79
CA GLU A 81 7.53 -8.36 14.00
C GLU A 81 8.00 -7.39 12.92
N VAL A 82 7.08 -6.68 12.26
CA VAL A 82 7.43 -5.62 11.29
C VAL A 82 8.29 -4.55 11.95
N LEU A 83 7.88 -4.07 13.13
CA LEU A 83 8.64 -3.06 13.86
C LEU A 83 10.00 -3.58 14.37
N ALA A 84 10.11 -4.87 14.71
CA ALA A 84 11.37 -5.46 15.16
C ALA A 84 12.40 -5.64 14.03
N LEU A 85 11.93 -5.94 12.81
CA LEU A 85 12.80 -6.21 11.66
C LEU A 85 13.23 -4.94 10.89
N THR A 86 12.44 -3.86 10.94
CA THR A 86 12.69 -2.61 10.19
C THR A 86 13.95 -1.81 10.55
N PRO A 87 14.45 -1.76 11.81
CA PRO A 87 15.63 -0.95 12.17
C PRO A 87 16.90 -1.34 11.43
N ASN A 88 17.00 -2.59 10.98
CA ASN A 88 18.18 -3.11 10.29
C ASN A 88 18.29 -2.63 8.83
N TYR A 89 17.26 -1.98 8.28
CA TYR A 89 17.09 -1.80 6.83
C TYR A 89 16.59 -0.40 6.43
N SER A 90 17.07 0.64 7.14
CA SER A 90 16.54 2.00 7.06
C SER A 90 16.79 2.75 5.75
N GLN A 91 17.54 2.19 4.80
CA GLN A 91 17.92 2.87 3.55
C GLN A 91 16.99 2.58 2.37
N HIS A 92 16.03 1.67 2.52
CA HIS A 92 15.07 1.36 1.46
C HIS A 92 13.75 2.12 1.70
N PRO A 93 13.34 3.03 0.79
CA PRO A 93 12.17 3.88 1.03
C PRO A 93 10.87 3.07 1.20
N GLY A 94 10.71 1.97 0.46
CA GLY A 94 9.55 1.08 0.63
C GLY A 94 9.49 0.42 2.01
N ILE A 95 10.64 0.11 2.63
CA ILE A 95 10.68 -0.49 3.98
C ILE A 95 10.25 0.56 5.02
N LEU A 96 10.72 1.79 4.85
CA LEU A 96 10.28 2.93 5.67
C LEU A 96 8.77 3.16 5.53
N ASN A 97 8.21 3.09 4.31
CA ASN A 97 6.78 3.21 4.08
C ASN A 97 5.97 2.11 4.81
N VAL A 98 6.44 0.86 4.78
CA VAL A 98 5.79 -0.23 5.55
C VAL A 98 5.86 0.03 7.06
N LYS A 99 7.00 0.51 7.58
CA LYS A 99 7.14 0.89 8.99
C LYS A 99 6.16 2.00 9.34
N VAL A 100 6.10 3.06 8.54
CA VAL A 100 5.18 4.20 8.73
C VAL A 100 3.73 3.74 8.75
N ASN A 101 3.30 2.94 7.76
CA ASN A 101 1.94 2.41 7.72
C ASN A 101 1.62 1.59 8.98
N THR A 102 2.57 0.78 9.43
CA THR A 102 2.43 -0.05 10.64
C THR A 102 2.24 0.82 11.89
N LEU A 103 3.06 1.86 12.04
CA LEU A 103 2.99 2.82 13.14
C LEU A 103 1.67 3.61 13.17
N ILE A 104 1.25 4.14 12.01
CA ILE A 104 -0.04 4.82 11.86
C ILE A 104 -1.19 3.90 12.26
N SER A 105 -1.19 2.66 11.76
CA SER A 105 -2.21 1.66 12.09
C SER A 105 -2.22 1.25 13.56
N ALA A 106 -1.09 1.44 14.27
CA ALA A 106 -0.92 1.18 15.69
C ALA A 106 -1.14 2.44 16.55
N ARG A 107 -1.47 3.58 15.93
CA ARG A 107 -1.63 4.89 16.60
C ARG A 107 -0.38 5.35 17.35
N LYS A 108 0.81 4.97 16.85
CA LYS A 108 2.11 5.40 17.39
C LYS A 108 2.71 6.43 16.44
N PHE A 109 2.65 7.72 16.80
CA PHE A 109 2.95 8.81 15.85
C PHE A 109 4.33 9.46 16.05
N ASP A 110 4.99 9.23 17.18
CA ASP A 110 6.18 9.98 17.62
C ASP A 110 7.33 10.02 16.59
N GLU A 111 7.58 8.92 15.87
CA GLU A 111 8.65 8.83 14.87
C GLU A 111 8.16 8.91 13.41
N VAL A 112 6.84 8.95 13.18
CA VAL A 112 6.26 8.79 11.84
C VAL A 112 6.71 9.90 10.89
N LEU A 113 6.65 11.16 11.32
CA LEU A 113 7.03 12.29 10.47
C LEU A 113 8.52 12.25 10.09
N LYS A 114 9.39 11.85 11.03
CA LYS A 114 10.83 11.68 10.77
C LYS A 114 11.06 10.63 9.68
N LEU A 115 10.38 9.49 9.79
CA LEU A 115 10.49 8.41 8.81
C LEU A 115 9.95 8.79 7.42
N ILE A 116 8.85 9.57 7.37
CA ILE A 116 8.31 10.11 6.11
C ILE A 116 9.34 11.01 5.43
N ILE A 117 9.97 11.93 6.18
CA ILE A 117 10.99 12.84 5.65
C ILE A 117 12.19 12.05 5.11
N GLU A 118 12.63 11.01 5.83
CA GLU A 118 13.72 10.13 5.40
C GLU A 118 13.36 9.36 4.12
N ALA A 119 12.16 8.76 4.06
CA ALA A 119 11.68 8.03 2.90
C ALA A 119 11.56 8.94 1.65
N LYS A 120 11.08 10.18 1.83
CA LYS A 120 11.05 11.19 0.75
C LYS A 120 12.45 11.46 0.23
N LYS A 121 13.40 11.73 1.12
CA LYS A 121 14.79 12.03 0.74
C LYS A 121 15.43 10.89 -0.06
N LEU A 122 15.13 9.64 0.31
CA LEU A 122 15.69 8.46 -0.35
C LEU A 122 15.04 8.13 -1.71
N SER A 123 13.77 8.52 -1.91
CA SER A 123 12.98 8.18 -3.10
C SER A 123 12.84 9.32 -4.12
N GLN A 124 12.99 10.57 -3.69
CA GLN A 124 12.80 11.73 -4.56
C GLN A 124 13.85 11.74 -5.69
N GLY A 125 13.36 11.67 -6.94
CA GLY A 125 14.19 11.66 -8.15
C GLY A 125 14.86 10.33 -8.47
N THR A 126 14.76 9.32 -7.59
CA THR A 126 15.43 8.01 -7.75
C THR A 126 14.45 6.84 -7.82
N ASP A 127 13.35 6.91 -7.08
CA ASP A 127 12.29 5.90 -7.06
C ASP A 127 10.90 6.57 -6.98
N PRO A 128 10.39 7.09 -8.12
CA PRO A 128 9.14 7.85 -8.15
C PRO A 128 7.92 7.09 -7.61
N LEU A 129 7.89 5.76 -7.76
CA LEU A 129 6.83 4.93 -7.22
C LEU A 129 6.83 4.94 -5.68
N ASN A 130 7.99 4.74 -5.06
CA ASN A 130 8.11 4.82 -3.61
C ASN A 130 7.93 6.24 -3.09
N TYR A 131 8.30 7.25 -3.86
CA TYR A 131 8.02 8.65 -3.53
C TYR A 131 6.51 8.89 -3.43
N LEU A 132 5.74 8.43 -4.43
CA LEU A 132 4.28 8.54 -4.43
C LEU A 132 3.63 7.77 -3.24
N TRP A 133 4.14 6.59 -2.92
CA TRP A 133 3.74 5.86 -1.71
C TRP A 133 4.04 6.63 -0.42
N THR A 134 5.18 7.33 -0.37
CA THR A 134 5.56 8.15 0.79
C THR A 134 4.61 9.32 0.97
N LEU A 135 4.17 9.96 -0.13
CA LEU A 135 3.15 11.02 -0.09
C LEU A 135 1.79 10.48 0.39
N LEU A 136 1.42 9.25 0.01
CA LEU A 136 0.25 8.57 0.55
C LEU A 136 0.38 8.29 2.06
N MET A 137 1.57 7.92 2.54
CA MET A 137 1.82 7.73 3.97
C MET A 137 1.68 9.03 4.75
N GLU A 138 2.17 10.14 4.19
CA GLU A 138 2.00 11.47 4.77
C GLU A 138 0.54 11.92 4.82
N LEU A 139 -0.24 11.66 3.76
CA LEU A 139 -1.68 11.90 3.75
C LEU A 139 -2.39 11.15 4.89
N ASN A 140 -2.08 9.85 5.05
CA ASN A 140 -2.63 9.04 6.13
C ASN A 140 -2.22 9.59 7.50
N TYR A 141 -0.95 9.94 7.67
CA TYR A 141 -0.45 10.53 8.90
C TYR A 141 -1.23 11.79 9.28
N GLN A 142 -1.31 12.77 8.36
CA GLN A 142 -2.02 14.02 8.58
C GLN A 142 -3.51 13.81 8.91
N TYR A 143 -4.17 12.88 8.23
CA TYR A 143 -5.56 12.54 8.53
C TYR A 143 -5.73 11.96 9.94
N TYR A 144 -4.88 11.01 10.33
CA TYR A 144 -5.00 10.32 11.61
C TYR A 144 -4.47 11.12 12.80
N THR A 145 -3.65 12.15 12.58
CA THR A 145 -3.29 13.18 13.58
C THR A 145 -4.22 14.39 13.53
N GLU A 146 -5.36 14.28 12.83
CA GLU A 146 -6.43 15.29 12.75
C GLU A 146 -6.00 16.66 12.19
N SER A 147 -4.92 16.69 11.43
CA SER A 147 -4.44 17.89 10.73
C SER A 147 -5.20 18.09 9.40
N LEU A 148 -6.53 18.18 9.46
CA LEU A 148 -7.43 18.07 8.30
C LEU A 148 -7.20 19.14 7.22
N GLU A 149 -6.76 20.34 7.60
CA GLU A 149 -6.42 21.42 6.68
C GLU A 149 -5.25 21.03 5.77
N LYS A 150 -4.22 20.40 6.35
CA LYS A 150 -3.03 19.94 5.63
C LYS A 150 -3.34 18.80 4.66
N VAL A 151 -4.35 17.97 4.98
CA VAL A 151 -4.73 16.83 4.12
C VAL A 151 -5.15 17.32 2.73
N SER A 152 -5.88 18.43 2.64
CA SER A 152 -6.32 18.96 1.35
C SER A 152 -5.15 19.48 0.49
N GLU A 153 -4.19 20.21 1.10
CA GLU A 153 -2.99 20.69 0.41
C GLU A 153 -2.08 19.53 -0.03
N GLN A 154 -1.90 18.56 0.86
CA GLN A 154 -1.10 17.37 0.59
C GLN A 154 -1.73 16.50 -0.51
N LEU A 155 -3.06 16.45 -0.59
CA LEU A 155 -3.75 15.67 -1.61
C LEU A 155 -3.52 16.27 -3.00
N GLN A 156 -3.57 17.59 -3.12
CA GLN A 156 -3.25 18.28 -4.38
C GLN A 156 -1.82 17.98 -4.83
N THR A 157 -0.87 17.99 -3.88
CA THR A 157 0.53 17.63 -4.15
C THR A 157 0.62 16.18 -4.63
N PHE A 158 -0.02 15.25 -3.93
CA PHE A 158 -0.07 13.83 -4.28
C PHE A 158 -0.67 13.58 -5.67
N GLU A 159 -1.79 14.22 -6.01
CA GLU A 159 -2.43 14.07 -7.31
C GLU A 159 -1.59 14.63 -8.46
N LYS A 160 -0.89 15.75 -8.23
CA LYS A 160 0.04 16.32 -9.19
C LYS A 160 1.20 15.37 -9.49
N GLU A 161 1.81 14.81 -8.46
CA GLU A 161 2.92 13.85 -8.60
C GLU A 161 2.46 12.54 -9.26
N TYR A 162 1.26 12.05 -8.92
CA TYR A 162 0.64 10.93 -9.64
C TYR A 162 0.46 11.22 -11.12
N GLN A 163 -0.07 12.41 -11.47
CA GLN A 163 -0.33 12.78 -12.86
C GLN A 163 0.96 12.86 -13.65
N GLN A 164 1.98 13.53 -13.11
CA GLN A 164 3.30 13.63 -13.71
C GLN A 164 3.89 12.23 -13.97
N LEU A 165 3.87 11.36 -12.95
CA LEU A 165 4.41 10.00 -13.09
C LEU A 165 3.62 9.17 -14.11
N THR A 166 2.31 9.39 -14.24
CA THR A 166 1.47 8.70 -15.22
C THR A 166 1.74 9.17 -16.65
N ASP A 167 2.01 10.46 -16.84
CA ASP A 167 2.34 11.06 -18.14
C ASP A 167 3.74 10.63 -18.61
N GLU A 168 4.68 10.50 -17.69
CA GLU A 168 6.04 9.99 -17.93
C GLU A 168 6.08 8.46 -18.08
N ALA A 169 5.10 7.73 -17.53
CA ALA A 169 5.01 6.28 -17.62
C ALA A 169 4.60 5.83 -19.04
N HIS A 170 5.61 5.64 -19.89
CA HIS A 170 5.47 5.01 -21.20
C HIS A 170 5.11 3.52 -21.11
N ASP A 171 5.36 2.88 -19.96
CA ASP A 171 5.05 1.48 -19.73
C ASP A 171 3.64 1.29 -19.15
N ASN A 172 2.77 0.61 -19.92
CA ASN A 172 1.43 0.25 -19.49
C ASN A 172 1.41 -0.72 -18.28
N SER A 173 2.53 -1.37 -17.96
CA SER A 173 2.62 -2.32 -16.83
C SER A 173 2.56 -1.65 -15.45
N LEU A 174 2.97 -0.38 -15.35
CA LEU A 174 2.99 0.39 -14.10
C LEU A 174 1.65 1.09 -13.80
N ARG A 175 0.85 1.38 -14.83
CA ARG A 175 -0.43 2.10 -14.70
C ARG A 175 -1.38 1.47 -13.68
N PRO A 176 -1.56 0.14 -13.60
CA PRO A 176 -2.42 -0.47 -12.59
C PRO A 176 -1.92 -0.20 -11.16
N ALA A 177 -0.60 -0.16 -10.94
CA ALA A 177 -0.03 0.14 -9.61
C ALA A 177 -0.20 1.61 -9.24
N LEU A 178 0.03 2.51 -10.20
CA LEU A 178 -0.18 3.94 -10.00
C LEU A 178 -1.66 4.22 -9.70
N LEU A 179 -2.59 3.63 -10.46
CA LEU A 179 -4.02 3.78 -10.22
C LEU A 179 -4.41 3.22 -8.85
N GLU A 180 -3.82 2.09 -8.43
CA GLU A 180 -4.02 1.55 -7.09
C GLU A 180 -3.67 2.59 -6.02
N ILE A 181 -2.48 3.21 -6.12
CA ILE A 181 -1.99 4.25 -5.20
C ILE A 181 -2.92 5.46 -5.21
N LEU A 182 -3.31 5.96 -6.39
CA LEU A 182 -4.24 7.08 -6.54
C LEU A 182 -5.54 6.83 -5.80
N ILE A 183 -6.17 5.67 -6.04
CA ILE A 183 -7.42 5.30 -5.39
C ILE A 183 -7.26 5.30 -3.87
N GLN A 184 -6.11 4.87 -3.35
CA GLN A 184 -5.86 4.93 -1.91
C GLN A 184 -5.77 6.37 -1.39
N GLY A 185 -5.05 7.25 -2.08
CA GLY A 185 -4.95 8.66 -1.70
C GLY A 185 -6.30 9.37 -1.74
N LYS A 186 -7.01 9.26 -2.87
CA LYS A 186 -8.34 9.88 -3.04
C LYS A 186 -9.40 9.31 -2.11
N SER A 187 -9.23 8.07 -1.62
CA SER A 187 -10.18 7.50 -0.64
C SER A 187 -10.26 8.30 0.66
N LEU A 188 -9.23 9.10 1.00
CA LEU A 188 -9.27 10.02 2.13
C LEU A 188 -10.24 11.19 1.92
N GLU A 189 -10.51 11.59 0.67
CA GLU A 189 -11.51 12.62 0.39
C GLU A 189 -12.90 12.20 0.82
N ILE A 190 -13.23 10.90 0.74
CA ILE A 190 -14.50 10.37 1.24
C ILE A 190 -14.61 10.67 2.74
N LEU A 191 -13.54 10.38 3.49
CA LEU A 191 -13.48 10.58 4.93
C LEU A 191 -13.46 12.07 5.32
N LEU A 192 -12.76 12.91 4.57
CA LEU A 192 -12.73 14.37 4.79
C LEU A 192 -14.10 14.99 4.54
N ASN A 193 -14.76 14.63 3.43
CA ASN A 193 -16.10 15.11 3.13
C ASN A 193 -17.11 14.65 4.18
N ARG A 194 -16.99 13.40 4.65
CA ARG A 194 -17.78 12.90 5.79
C ARG A 194 -17.60 13.75 7.05
N ARG A 195 -16.35 14.00 7.47
CA ARG A 195 -16.06 14.87 8.64
C ARG A 195 -16.58 16.31 8.47
N LYS A 196 -16.63 16.82 7.24
CA LYS A 196 -17.14 18.17 6.93
C LYS A 196 -18.68 18.22 6.76
N GLY A 197 -19.39 17.10 6.94
CA GLY A 197 -20.84 17.01 6.69
C GLY A 197 -21.23 17.05 5.21
N LYS A 198 -20.26 16.99 4.30
CA LYS A 198 -20.43 16.98 2.83
C LYS A 198 -20.68 15.55 2.33
N LEU A 199 -21.71 14.91 2.87
CA LEU A 199 -21.94 13.47 2.69
C LEU A 199 -22.16 13.09 1.23
N LYS A 200 -22.90 13.92 0.47
CA LYS A 200 -23.18 13.68 -0.96
C LYS A 200 -21.92 13.71 -1.82
N GLU A 201 -21.00 14.63 -1.53
CA GLU A 201 -19.70 14.72 -2.18
C GLU A 201 -18.85 13.48 -1.85
N GLY A 202 -18.87 13.03 -0.59
CA GLY A 202 -18.23 11.78 -0.18
C GLY A 202 -18.75 10.57 -0.94
N VAL A 203 -20.07 10.46 -1.12
CA VAL A 203 -20.70 9.37 -1.91
C VAL A 203 -20.32 9.44 -3.38
N LYS A 204 -20.32 10.64 -3.99
CA LYS A 204 -19.94 10.83 -5.39
C LYS A 204 -18.52 10.33 -5.65
N ILE A 205 -17.56 10.75 -4.81
CA ILE A 205 -16.17 10.30 -4.89
C ILE A 205 -16.08 8.79 -4.66
N GLY A 206 -16.79 8.27 -3.65
CA GLY A 206 -16.85 6.85 -3.37
C GLY A 206 -17.27 6.01 -4.58
N ARG A 207 -18.36 6.39 -5.26
CA ARG A 207 -18.86 5.70 -6.46
C ARG A 207 -17.86 5.73 -7.62
N GLU A 208 -17.17 6.85 -7.85
CA GLU A 208 -16.12 6.98 -8.85
C GLU A 208 -14.97 6.00 -8.57
N LEU A 209 -14.43 6.02 -7.36
CA LEU A 209 -13.31 5.17 -6.95
C LEU A 209 -13.70 3.68 -6.94
N ILE A 210 -14.93 3.33 -6.56
CA ILE A 210 -15.45 1.96 -6.64
C ILE A 210 -15.44 1.46 -8.08
N GLY A 211 -15.84 2.31 -9.04
CA GLY A 211 -15.78 1.99 -10.47
C GLY A 211 -14.36 1.65 -10.92
N GLN A 212 -13.38 2.47 -10.54
CA GLN A 212 -11.96 2.25 -10.85
C GLN A 212 -11.38 1.02 -10.12
N ALA A 213 -11.72 0.80 -8.85
CA ALA A 213 -11.24 -0.35 -8.08
C ALA A 213 -11.75 -1.68 -8.65
N ARG A 214 -12.98 -1.70 -9.22
CA ARG A 214 -13.54 -2.88 -9.90
C ARG A 214 -12.75 -3.25 -11.15
N THR A 215 -12.24 -2.29 -11.93
CA THR A 215 -11.42 -2.59 -13.12
C THR A 215 -10.05 -3.18 -12.74
N LEU A 216 -9.51 -2.80 -11.57
CA LEU A 216 -8.26 -3.36 -11.04
C LEU A 216 -8.40 -4.77 -10.44
N GLY A 217 -9.62 -5.19 -10.08
CA GLY A 217 -9.84 -6.47 -9.41
C GLY A 217 -9.31 -6.55 -7.96
N ASN A 218 -8.93 -5.41 -7.36
CA ASN A 218 -8.39 -5.36 -6.00
C ASN A 218 -9.52 -5.34 -4.96
N ARG A 219 -9.83 -6.52 -4.40
CA ARG A 219 -10.91 -6.71 -3.43
C ARG A 219 -10.71 -5.95 -2.12
N VAL A 220 -9.47 -5.78 -1.67
CA VAL A 220 -9.16 -5.12 -0.39
C VAL A 220 -9.49 -3.63 -0.48
N ILE A 221 -9.05 -2.97 -1.54
CA ILE A 221 -9.38 -1.56 -1.79
C ILE A 221 -10.87 -1.40 -2.02
N LEU A 222 -11.48 -2.28 -2.80
CA LEU A 222 -12.92 -2.24 -3.06
C LEU A 222 -13.73 -2.32 -1.75
N GLN A 223 -13.39 -3.22 -0.84
CA GLN A 223 -14.08 -3.34 0.45
C GLN A 223 -13.96 -2.06 1.28
N ARG A 224 -12.76 -1.46 1.32
CA ARG A 224 -12.52 -0.20 2.05
C ARG A 224 -13.37 0.93 1.48
N LEU A 225 -13.41 1.07 0.15
CA LEU A 225 -14.20 2.10 -0.53
C LEU A 225 -15.70 1.91 -0.31
N LEU A 226 -16.20 0.67 -0.42
CA LEU A 226 -17.59 0.33 -0.14
C LEU A 226 -17.96 0.71 1.29
N ASN A 227 -17.17 0.32 2.28
CA ASN A 227 -17.42 0.66 3.68
C ASN A 227 -17.43 2.19 3.92
N ASN A 228 -16.43 2.91 3.41
CA ASN A 228 -16.37 4.36 3.58
C ASN A 228 -17.53 5.08 2.89
N THR A 229 -17.96 4.59 1.73
CA THR A 229 -19.10 5.14 0.98
C THR A 229 -20.42 4.84 1.69
N ALA A 230 -20.58 3.61 2.19
CA ALA A 230 -21.73 3.18 2.98
C ALA A 230 -21.91 4.05 4.23
N LEU A 231 -20.83 4.38 4.94
CA LEU A 231 -20.91 5.29 6.09
C LEU A 231 -21.47 6.67 5.71
N CYS A 232 -21.08 7.23 4.56
CA CYS A 232 -21.65 8.48 4.09
C CYS A 232 -23.15 8.37 3.75
N LEU A 233 -23.58 7.24 3.16
CA LEU A 233 -24.99 6.97 2.84
C LEU A 233 -25.84 6.79 4.10
N ILE A 234 -25.33 6.04 5.08
CA ILE A 234 -26.01 5.83 6.36
C ILE A 234 -26.20 7.17 7.06
N GLU A 235 -25.16 8.00 7.11
CA GLU A 235 -25.23 9.33 7.76
C GLU A 235 -26.09 10.33 6.98
N SER A 236 -26.28 10.15 5.66
CA SER A 236 -27.19 10.99 4.87
C SER A 236 -28.66 10.55 4.99
N GLY A 237 -28.93 9.41 5.65
CA GLY A 237 -30.27 8.82 5.81
C GLY A 237 -30.66 7.83 4.71
N ASP A 238 -29.77 7.53 3.76
CA ASP A 238 -30.01 6.63 2.63
C ASP A 238 -29.76 5.14 3.01
N LEU A 239 -30.42 4.68 4.09
CA LEU A 239 -30.18 3.38 4.73
C LEU A 239 -30.41 2.14 3.85
N LYS A 240 -31.10 2.27 2.71
CA LYS A 240 -31.30 1.15 1.77
C LYS A 240 -30.07 0.92 0.90
N GLU A 241 -29.31 1.98 0.62
CA GLU A 241 -28.11 1.91 -0.21
C GLU A 241 -26.83 1.79 0.63
N GLY A 242 -26.84 2.32 1.87
CA GLY A 242 -25.74 2.21 2.83
C GLY A 242 -25.69 0.86 3.53
#